data_AF-A0AAV8DM53-F1
#
_entry.id   AF-A0AAV8DM53-F1
#
_cell.length_a   1.000
_cell.length_b   1.000
_cell.length_c   1.000
_cell.angle_alpha   90.00
_cell.angle_beta   90.00
_cell.angle_gamma   90.00
#
_symmetry.space_group_name_H-M   'P 1'
#
loop_
_entity.id
_entity.type
_entity.pdbx_description
1 polymer ?
#
loop_
_entity_poly.entity_id
_entity_poly.type
_entity_poly.pdbx_seq_one_letter_code
_entity_poly.pdbx_strand_id
1 'polypeptide(L)'
;MFASMASFYVTGRLWEDAQTRVYLINELDRRTGQAHTSISVDDTLKVVACRHQHKRLAALQMELAHANHQGYVGKYSSHTNGTRNGKRLLAVIGIMTGFGRKNYRDAVRKSWLPSGGTLKKLEQEKGILARFVIGRSANKGDNYDRAIDDENRKTNDFLILENHVEGSEERPMKTKRFFGHASDTFDAEFYARINDDIYINVDALGGMLSAHWDKPRVHIGCMKSGEVFSAS
;
A
#
# COMPACT_ATOMS: atom_id res chain seq x y z
N MET A 1 1.30 -13.98 8.15
CA MET A 1 1.63 -12.61 8.60
C MET A 1 0.66 -11.66 7.94
N PHE A 2 0.21 -10.64 8.66
CA PHE A 2 -0.90 -9.77 8.25
C PHE A 2 -0.37 -8.58 7.45
N ALA A 3 -1.00 -8.24 6.32
CA ALA A 3 -0.66 -7.05 5.57
C ALA A 3 -1.05 -5.78 6.35
N SER A 4 -0.27 -4.72 6.20
CA SER A 4 -0.46 -3.41 6.81
C SER A 4 -0.89 -2.38 5.75
N MET A 5 -1.65 -1.35 6.14
CA MET A 5 -2.14 -0.31 5.23
C MET A 5 -1.65 1.05 5.73
N ALA A 6 -1.00 1.82 4.86
CA ALA A 6 -0.46 3.14 5.15
C ALA A 6 -1.12 4.21 4.25
N SER A 7 -1.16 5.45 4.72
CA SER A 7 -1.72 6.57 3.96
C SER A 7 -0.89 7.82 4.26
N PHE A 8 -0.22 8.37 3.24
CA PHE A 8 0.63 9.54 3.42
C PHE A 8 -0.08 10.78 2.90
N TYR A 9 -0.11 11.84 3.71
CA TYR A 9 -0.94 13.01 3.45
C TYR A 9 -0.25 14.32 3.81
N VAL A 10 -0.50 15.35 2.99
CA VAL A 10 -0.10 16.74 3.23
C VAL A 10 -1.32 17.64 2.99
N THR A 11 -1.93 18.10 4.10
CA THR A 11 -2.96 19.16 4.25
C THR A 11 -4.39 18.95 3.72
N GLY A 12 -5.37 19.06 4.63
CA GLY A 12 -6.75 19.57 4.40
C GLY A 12 -7.86 18.65 3.86
N ARG A 13 -8.40 17.69 4.66
CA ARG A 13 -9.79 17.15 4.62
C ARG A 13 -9.94 15.97 5.61
N LEU A 14 -10.59 16.22 6.75
CA LEU A 14 -10.72 15.28 7.88
C LEU A 14 -11.73 14.14 7.64
N TRP A 15 -12.81 14.41 6.90
CA TRP A 15 -13.98 13.54 6.77
C TRP A 15 -13.77 12.35 5.82
N GLU A 16 -13.06 12.57 4.71
CA GLU A 16 -12.76 11.53 3.71
C GLU A 16 -11.90 10.39 4.30
N ASP A 17 -11.09 10.70 5.32
CA ASP A 17 -10.16 9.76 5.95
C ASP A 17 -10.87 8.82 6.93
N ALA A 18 -11.89 9.28 7.65
CA ALA A 18 -12.65 8.44 8.56
C ALA A 18 -13.39 7.30 7.83
N GLN A 19 -14.07 7.61 6.72
CA GLN A 19 -14.74 6.61 5.89
C GLN A 19 -13.74 5.63 5.26
N THR A 20 -12.58 6.14 4.82
CA THR A 20 -11.51 5.31 4.27
C THR A 20 -10.95 4.38 5.34
N ARG A 21 -10.64 4.90 6.53
CA ARG A 21 -10.11 4.12 7.66
C ARG A 21 -11.05 3.00 8.08
N VAL A 22 -12.35 3.26 8.23
CA VAL A 22 -13.34 2.22 8.56
C VAL A 22 -13.37 1.13 7.50
N TYR A 23 -13.32 1.52 6.22
CA TYR A 23 -13.25 0.54 5.13
C TYR A 23 -11.96 -0.30 5.18
N LEU A 24 -10.80 0.32 5.40
CA LEU A 24 -9.52 -0.39 5.49
C LEU A 24 -9.52 -1.40 6.64
N ILE A 25 -10.09 -1.04 7.79
CA ILE A 25 -10.27 -1.95 8.92
C ILE A 25 -11.14 -3.15 8.52
N ASN A 26 -12.30 -2.92 7.89
CA ASN A 26 -13.17 -4.00 7.43
C ASN A 26 -12.49 -4.92 6.40
N GLU A 27 -11.70 -4.36 5.49
CA GLU A 27 -11.00 -5.13 4.46
C GLU A 27 -9.88 -5.99 5.06
N LEU A 28 -9.16 -5.45 6.06
CA LEU A 28 -8.21 -6.21 6.88
C LEU A 28 -8.93 -7.33 7.65
N ASP A 29 -10.05 -7.05 8.30
CA ASP A 29 -10.80 -8.04 9.07
C ASP A 29 -11.34 -9.17 8.16
N ARG A 30 -11.83 -8.84 6.95
CA ARG A 30 -12.21 -9.80 5.90
C ARG A 30 -11.05 -10.73 5.52
N ARG A 31 -9.86 -10.17 5.31
CA ARG A 31 -8.64 -10.90 4.91
C ARG A 31 -8.07 -11.77 6.03
N THR A 32 -8.20 -11.32 7.27
CA THR A 32 -7.67 -12.02 8.45
C THR A 32 -8.63 -13.08 9.00
N GLY A 33 -9.87 -13.13 8.51
CA GLY A 33 -10.90 -14.05 9.00
C GLY A 33 -11.43 -13.69 10.39
N GLN A 34 -11.13 -12.49 10.89
CA GLN A 34 -11.57 -12.00 12.20
C GLN A 34 -12.92 -11.28 12.08
N ALA A 35 -13.91 -11.94 11.49
CA ALA A 35 -15.29 -11.52 11.67
C ALA A 35 -15.73 -11.97 13.08
N HIS A 36 -15.94 -11.00 13.97
CA HIS A 36 -16.32 -11.11 15.38
C HIS A 36 -15.17 -11.21 16.41
N THR A 37 -15.03 -10.15 17.21
CA THR A 37 -14.42 -10.23 18.54
C THR A 37 -15.44 -9.80 19.59
N SER A 38 -16.21 -10.77 20.12
CA SER A 38 -16.50 -10.76 21.56
C SER A 38 -15.26 -11.31 22.26
N ILE A 39 -14.70 -10.57 23.21
CA ILE A 39 -13.51 -10.97 23.98
C ILE A 39 -13.79 -12.33 24.64
N SER A 40 -12.98 -13.33 24.30
CA SER A 40 -13.12 -14.74 24.71
C SER A 40 -11.78 -15.26 25.25
N VAL A 41 -11.84 -16.33 26.05
CA VAL A 41 -10.72 -17.00 26.77
C VAL A 41 -9.45 -17.22 25.91
N ASP A 42 -9.64 -17.26 24.59
CA ASP A 42 -8.62 -17.28 23.54
C ASP A 42 -7.56 -16.16 23.65
N ASP A 43 -7.91 -14.99 24.21
CA ASP A 43 -6.98 -13.87 24.40
C ASP A 43 -5.88 -14.17 25.44
N THR A 44 -6.15 -15.06 26.41
CA THR A 44 -5.14 -15.52 27.38
C THR A 44 -4.14 -16.49 26.74
N LEU A 45 -4.62 -17.33 25.80
CA LEU A 45 -3.79 -18.24 25.01
C LEU A 45 -2.88 -17.49 24.04
N LYS A 46 -3.34 -16.34 23.50
CA LYS A 46 -2.51 -15.44 22.68
C LYS A 46 -1.30 -14.88 23.43
N VAL A 47 -1.41 -14.62 24.74
CA VAL A 47 -0.28 -14.14 25.56
C VAL A 47 0.80 -15.21 25.72
N VAL A 48 0.41 -16.48 25.90
CA VAL A 48 1.36 -17.61 25.99
C VAL A 48 2.00 -17.91 24.63
N ALA A 49 1.22 -17.85 23.55
CA ALA A 49 1.73 -17.96 22.18
C ALA A 49 2.72 -16.82 21.85
N CYS A 50 2.44 -15.60 22.30
CA CYS A 50 3.32 -14.43 22.13
C CYS A 50 4.68 -14.64 22.83
N ARG A 51 4.72 -15.29 23.98
CA ARG A 51 5.98 -15.60 24.69
C ARG A 51 6.82 -16.65 23.96
N HIS A 52 6.19 -17.66 23.37
CA HIS A 52 6.88 -18.65 22.55
C HIS A 52 7.42 -18.04 21.25
N GLN A 53 6.63 -17.17 20.60
CA GLN A 53 7.05 -16.43 19.42
C GLN A 53 8.23 -15.51 19.71
N HIS A 54 8.24 -14.77 20.82
CA HIS A 54 9.38 -13.95 21.22
C HIS A 54 10.67 -14.76 21.40
N LYS A 55 10.61 -15.95 22.01
CA LYS A 55 11.79 -16.83 22.15
C LYS A 55 12.30 -17.30 20.79
N ARG A 56 11.38 -17.67 19.89
CA ARG A 56 11.73 -18.09 18.52
C ARG A 56 12.31 -16.95 17.70
N LEU A 57 11.80 -15.73 17.89
CA LEU A 57 12.28 -14.53 17.22
C LEU A 57 13.68 -14.13 17.70
N ALA A 58 13.94 -14.22 19.00
CA ALA A 58 15.27 -14.02 19.57
C ALA A 58 16.30 -15.05 19.06
N ALA A 59 15.90 -16.32 18.95
CA ALA A 59 16.76 -17.37 18.39
C ALA A 59 17.10 -17.10 16.91
N LEU A 60 16.10 -16.75 16.10
CA LEU A 60 16.28 -16.41 14.69
C LEU A 60 17.12 -15.15 14.48
N GLN A 61 16.98 -14.13 15.35
CA GLN A 61 17.83 -12.94 15.33
C GLN A 61 19.30 -13.27 15.61
N MET A 62 19.55 -14.20 16.54
CA MET A 62 20.89 -14.67 16.87
C MET A 62 21.52 -15.47 15.71
N GLU A 63 20.74 -16.33 15.05
CA GLU A 63 21.16 -17.04 13.84
C GLU A 63 21.44 -16.08 12.68
N LEU A 64 20.60 -15.06 12.49
CA LEU A 64 20.76 -14.06 11.43
C LEU A 64 21.99 -13.18 11.66
N ALA A 65 22.26 -12.79 12.91
CA ALA A 65 23.48 -12.07 13.27
C ALA A 65 24.73 -12.93 12.99
N HIS A 66 24.69 -14.22 13.33
CA HIS A 66 25.77 -15.16 13.03
C HIS A 66 25.98 -15.33 11.52
N ALA A 67 24.91 -15.49 10.74
CA ALA A 67 24.98 -15.60 9.29
C ALA A 67 25.55 -14.32 8.64
N ASN A 68 25.12 -13.12 9.10
CA ASN A 68 25.66 -11.85 8.61
C ASN A 68 27.16 -11.71 8.87
N HIS A 69 27.64 -12.14 10.05
CA HIS A 69 29.07 -12.17 10.37
C HIS A 69 29.88 -13.12 9.46
N GLN A 70 29.23 -14.15 8.90
CA GLN A 70 29.82 -15.08 7.93
C GLN A 70 29.71 -14.59 6.47
N GLY A 71 29.32 -13.33 6.25
CA GLY A 71 29.21 -12.72 4.92
C GLY A 71 27.88 -13.00 4.20
N TYR A 72 26.88 -13.54 4.90
CA TYR A 72 25.53 -13.68 4.34
C TYR A 72 24.88 -12.30 4.19
N VAL A 73 24.67 -11.85 2.96
CA VAL A 73 23.80 -10.71 2.66
C VAL A 73 22.38 -11.25 2.49
N GLY A 74 21.49 -10.91 3.42
CA GLY A 74 20.10 -11.36 3.44
C GLY A 74 19.40 -11.18 2.08
N LYS A 75 19.31 -12.26 1.31
CA LYS A 75 18.36 -12.34 0.20
C LYS A 75 17.00 -12.55 0.84
N TYR A 76 16.14 -11.54 0.79
CA TYR A 76 14.71 -11.65 1.08
C TYR A 76 14.17 -13.00 0.61
N SER A 77 14.07 -13.96 1.54
CA SER A 77 13.72 -15.34 1.22
C SER A 77 12.23 -15.49 1.44
N SER A 78 11.54 -15.60 0.31
CA SER A 78 10.15 -15.99 0.20
C SER A 78 9.90 -17.29 0.98
N HIS A 79 9.08 -17.23 2.02
CA HIS A 79 8.27 -18.40 2.36
C HIS A 79 7.18 -18.54 1.30
N THR A 80 7.51 -19.30 0.26
CA THR A 80 6.57 -19.83 -0.72
C THR A 80 5.66 -20.84 -0.03
N ASN A 81 4.45 -20.41 0.30
CA ASN A 81 3.32 -21.30 0.47
C ASN A 81 2.25 -20.93 -0.55
N GLY A 82 2.08 -21.78 -1.57
CA GLY A 82 0.85 -21.96 -2.34
C GLY A 82 0.44 -20.84 -3.30
N THR A 83 0.65 -21.07 -4.60
CA THR A 83 -0.17 -20.57 -5.73
C THR A 83 -0.14 -19.10 -6.15
N ARG A 84 0.71 -18.23 -5.57
CA ARG A 84 1.01 -16.90 -6.17
C ARG A 84 2.50 -16.81 -6.55
N ASN A 85 2.78 -16.92 -7.84
CA ASN A 85 4.12 -16.84 -8.46
C ASN A 85 4.76 -15.43 -8.42
N GLY A 86 4.69 -14.73 -7.28
CA GLY A 86 5.28 -13.40 -7.11
C GLY A 86 6.10 -13.32 -5.82
N LYS A 87 7.27 -12.68 -5.87
CA LYS A 87 7.94 -12.20 -4.65
C LYS A 87 6.98 -11.25 -3.94
N ARG A 88 6.74 -11.48 -2.65
CA ARG A 88 5.96 -10.57 -1.80
C ARG A 88 6.64 -9.20 -1.79
N LEU A 89 5.89 -8.17 -2.15
CA LEU A 89 6.40 -6.79 -2.23
C LEU A 89 6.50 -6.19 -0.83
N LEU A 90 7.45 -5.28 -0.63
CA LEU A 90 7.48 -4.43 0.56
C LEU A 90 6.29 -3.49 0.55
N ALA A 91 6.03 -2.80 -0.57
CA ALA A 91 4.94 -1.86 -0.65
C ALA A 91 4.33 -1.72 -2.06
N VAL A 92 3.03 -1.49 -2.11
CA VAL A 92 2.32 -1.01 -3.30
C VAL A 92 1.85 0.42 -3.05
N ILE A 93 2.36 1.37 -3.81
CA ILE A 93 2.09 2.79 -3.70
C ILE A 93 1.15 3.23 -4.83
N GLY A 94 -0.06 3.64 -4.47
CA GLY A 94 -1.02 4.26 -5.38
C GLY A 94 -0.91 5.78 -5.36
N ILE A 95 -0.51 6.37 -6.48
CA ILE A 95 -0.41 7.82 -6.67
C ILE A 95 -1.72 8.33 -7.25
N MET A 96 -2.55 8.96 -6.42
CA MET A 96 -3.86 9.47 -6.81
C MET A 96 -3.70 10.64 -7.78
N THR A 97 -4.10 10.43 -9.03
CA THR A 97 -4.09 11.46 -10.09
C THR A 97 -5.49 11.63 -10.68
N GLY A 98 -5.65 12.42 -11.73
CA GLY A 98 -6.93 12.56 -12.43
C GLY A 98 -6.76 13.08 -13.86
N PHE A 99 -7.87 13.27 -14.55
CA PHE A 99 -7.88 13.91 -15.87
C PHE A 99 -7.33 15.35 -15.77
N GLY A 100 -6.65 15.80 -16.84
CA GLY A 100 -6.01 17.11 -16.88
C GLY A 100 -4.72 17.25 -16.04
N ARG A 101 -4.36 16.26 -15.21
CA ARG A 101 -3.17 16.32 -14.34
C ARG A 101 -1.88 15.74 -14.95
N LYS A 102 -1.77 15.75 -16.28
CA LYS A 102 -0.57 15.24 -16.98
C LYS A 102 0.72 15.92 -16.50
N ASN A 103 0.70 17.24 -16.32
CA ASN A 103 1.87 18.00 -15.86
C ASN A 103 2.36 17.55 -14.47
N TYR A 104 1.44 17.18 -13.58
CA TYR A 104 1.78 16.66 -12.24
C TYR A 104 2.41 15.28 -12.33
N ARG A 105 1.84 14.38 -13.15
CA ARG A 105 2.45 13.07 -13.41
C ARG A 105 3.85 13.19 -14.00
N ASP A 106 4.03 14.09 -14.96
CA ASP A 106 5.34 14.35 -15.57
C ASP A 106 6.33 14.93 -14.56
N ALA A 107 5.89 15.78 -13.62
CA ALA A 107 6.73 16.26 -12.53
C ALA A 107 7.16 15.12 -11.59
N VAL A 108 6.22 14.28 -11.16
CA VAL A 108 6.49 13.09 -10.32
C VAL A 108 7.50 12.15 -10.99
N ARG A 109 7.34 11.92 -12.30
CA ARG A 109 8.26 11.09 -13.10
C ARG A 109 9.67 11.66 -13.19
N LYS A 110 9.78 12.99 -13.31
CA LYS A 110 11.06 13.71 -13.35
C LYS A 110 11.72 13.82 -11.98
N SER A 111 10.96 13.66 -10.90
CA SER A 111 11.48 13.81 -9.54
C SER A 111 11.87 12.49 -8.88
N TRP A 112 10.89 11.64 -8.54
CA TRP A 112 11.12 10.52 -7.60
C TRP A 112 10.57 9.20 -8.08
N LEU A 113 9.61 9.20 -9.02
CA LEU A 113 9.09 7.99 -9.63
C LEU A 113 9.78 7.75 -10.97
N PRO A 114 10.91 7.03 -11.02
CA PRO A 114 11.60 6.83 -12.28
C PRO A 114 10.70 6.05 -13.27
N SER A 115 10.85 6.31 -14.56
CA SER A 115 10.08 5.62 -15.61
C SER A 115 10.87 4.50 -16.29
N GLY A 116 10.18 3.61 -17.02
CA GLY A 116 10.80 2.60 -17.87
C GLY A 116 11.59 1.53 -17.10
N GLY A 117 12.81 1.23 -17.53
CA GLY A 117 13.64 0.17 -16.93
C GLY A 117 13.98 0.42 -15.46
N THR A 118 14.12 1.68 -15.05
CA THR A 118 14.43 2.05 -13.66
C THR A 118 13.22 1.86 -12.73
N LEU A 119 11.98 1.97 -13.24
CA LEU A 119 10.78 1.60 -12.49
C LEU A 119 10.78 0.11 -12.12
N LYS A 120 11.20 -0.75 -13.07
CA LYS A 120 11.32 -2.19 -12.83
C LYS A 120 12.42 -2.50 -11.81
N LYS A 121 13.52 -1.74 -11.80
CA LYS A 121 14.56 -1.88 -10.76
C LYS A 121 14.02 -1.55 -9.37
N LEU A 122 13.21 -0.50 -9.25
CA LEU A 122 12.58 -0.16 -7.97
C LEU A 122 11.74 -1.32 -7.41
N GLU A 123 10.96 -1.97 -8.28
CA GLU A 123 10.17 -3.15 -7.94
C GLU A 123 11.05 -4.34 -7.55
N GLN A 124 12.09 -4.64 -8.33
CA GLN A 124 12.95 -5.82 -8.14
C GLN A 124 13.92 -5.71 -6.96
N GLU A 125 14.51 -4.53 -6.76
CA GLU A 125 15.56 -4.28 -5.77
C GLU A 125 14.97 -3.86 -4.42
N LYS A 126 13.95 -2.99 -4.42
CA LYS A 126 13.35 -2.46 -3.18
C LYS A 126 12.01 -3.10 -2.83
N GLY A 127 11.44 -3.91 -3.72
CA GLY A 127 10.12 -4.51 -3.51
C GLY A 127 9.00 -3.47 -3.49
N ILE A 128 9.20 -2.30 -4.13
CA ILE A 128 8.21 -1.21 -4.13
C ILE A 128 7.60 -1.08 -5.52
N LEU A 129 6.29 -1.31 -5.61
CA LEU A 129 5.50 -1.09 -6.82
C LEU A 129 4.76 0.22 -6.71
N ALA A 130 5.09 1.21 -7.54
CA ALA A 130 4.41 2.50 -7.54
C ALA A 130 3.68 2.72 -8.87
N ARG A 131 2.40 3.10 -8.82
CA ARG A 131 1.53 3.28 -9.99
C ARG A 131 0.63 4.51 -9.85
N PHE A 132 0.40 5.23 -10.94
CA PHE A 132 -0.63 6.27 -10.99
C PHE A 132 -2.01 5.65 -11.03
N VAL A 133 -2.85 6.00 -10.06
CA VAL A 133 -4.20 5.45 -9.92
C VAL A 133 -5.20 6.40 -10.54
N ILE A 134 -5.97 5.89 -11.49
CA ILE A 134 -7.02 6.64 -12.20
C ILE A 134 -8.18 5.72 -12.57
N GLY A 135 -9.40 6.22 -12.50
CA GLY A 135 -10.61 5.59 -13.03
C GLY A 135 -10.84 5.95 -14.50
N ARG A 136 -12.05 5.66 -14.97
CA ARG A 136 -12.53 5.97 -16.31
C ARG A 136 -13.38 7.23 -16.30
N SER A 137 -13.55 7.86 -17.46
CA SER A 137 -14.52 8.93 -17.62
C SER A 137 -15.95 8.37 -17.57
N ALA A 138 -16.93 9.25 -17.37
CA ALA A 138 -18.35 8.85 -17.40
C ALA A 138 -18.75 8.29 -18.77
N ASN A 139 -18.13 8.78 -19.84
CA ASN A 139 -18.34 8.34 -21.22
C ASN A 139 -17.16 7.50 -21.67
N LYS A 140 -17.20 6.19 -21.40
CA LYS A 140 -16.10 5.26 -21.71
C LYS A 140 -15.62 5.40 -23.17
N GLY A 141 -14.30 5.56 -23.33
CA GLY A 141 -13.65 5.69 -24.65
C GLY A 141 -13.68 7.10 -25.24
N ASP A 142 -14.09 8.11 -24.46
CA ASP A 142 -13.95 9.52 -24.84
C ASP A 142 -12.47 9.95 -24.96
N ASN A 143 -12.27 11.24 -25.24
CA ASN A 143 -10.92 11.79 -25.41
C ASN A 143 -10.10 11.74 -24.10
N TYR A 144 -10.75 11.77 -22.93
CA TYR A 144 -10.06 11.70 -21.64
C TYR A 144 -9.52 10.29 -21.38
N ASP A 145 -10.36 9.27 -21.59
CA ASP A 145 -9.94 7.87 -21.50
C ASP A 145 -8.82 7.55 -22.50
N ARG A 146 -9.00 7.94 -23.78
CA ARG A 146 -8.00 7.70 -24.83
C ARG A 146 -6.66 8.35 -24.51
N ALA A 147 -6.66 9.56 -23.94
CA ALA A 147 -5.42 10.23 -23.54
C ALA A 147 -4.67 9.46 -22.43
N ILE A 148 -5.40 8.87 -21.48
CA ILE A 148 -4.81 8.02 -20.43
C ILE A 148 -4.30 6.71 -21.01
N ASP A 149 -5.07 6.04 -21.88
CA ASP A 149 -4.66 4.78 -22.50
C ASP A 149 -3.39 4.96 -23.36
N ASP A 150 -3.30 6.06 -24.11
CA ASP A 150 -2.13 6.40 -24.92
C ASP A 150 -0.91 6.75 -24.07
N GLU A 151 -1.10 7.43 -22.94
CA GLU A 151 -0.03 7.71 -21.98
C GLU A 151 0.46 6.41 -21.31
N ASN A 152 -0.47 5.56 -20.88
CA ASN A 152 -0.16 4.28 -20.26
C ASN A 152 0.55 3.32 -21.24
N ARG A 153 0.18 3.31 -22.52
CA ARG A 153 0.88 2.50 -23.54
C ARG A 153 2.37 2.86 -23.64
N LYS A 154 2.73 4.13 -23.38
CA LYS A 154 4.11 4.62 -23.47
C LYS A 154 4.89 4.43 -22.18
N THR A 155 4.24 4.67 -21.04
CA THR A 155 4.89 4.76 -19.73
C THR A 155 4.77 3.48 -18.93
N ASN A 156 3.67 2.74 -19.15
CA ASN A 156 3.29 1.53 -18.44
C ASN A 156 3.41 1.70 -16.94
N ASP A 157 2.90 2.81 -16.40
CA ASP A 157 2.98 3.19 -14.98
C ASP A 157 1.62 3.48 -14.32
N PHE A 158 0.51 3.17 -15.00
CA PHE A 158 -0.84 3.34 -14.45
C PHE A 158 -1.41 2.06 -13.83
N LEU A 159 -2.32 2.27 -12.88
CA LEU A 159 -3.29 1.31 -12.38
C LEU A 159 -4.68 1.90 -12.67
N ILE A 160 -5.32 1.40 -13.72
CA ILE A 160 -6.61 1.90 -14.19
C ILE A 160 -7.74 1.12 -13.52
N LEU A 161 -8.60 1.81 -12.79
CA LEU A 161 -9.75 1.26 -12.08
C LEU A 161 -10.98 1.23 -13.01
N GLU A 162 -11.15 0.14 -13.76
CA GLU A 162 -12.22 0.00 -14.78
C GLU A 162 -13.66 0.14 -14.25
N ASN A 163 -13.85 -0.13 -12.95
CA ASN A 163 -15.12 -0.09 -12.23
C ASN A 163 -15.28 1.18 -11.39
N HIS A 164 -14.52 2.23 -11.72
CA HIS A 164 -14.57 3.53 -11.05
C HIS A 164 -14.66 4.63 -12.11
N VAL A 165 -15.66 5.49 -11.97
CA VAL A 165 -15.77 6.73 -12.74
C VAL A 165 -15.02 7.83 -11.97
N GLU A 166 -14.34 8.74 -12.68
CA GLU A 166 -13.69 9.90 -12.06
C GLU A 166 -14.68 11.05 -11.86
N GLY A 167 -14.82 11.50 -10.62
CA GLY A 167 -15.70 12.59 -10.22
C GLY A 167 -15.20 13.29 -8.95
N SER A 168 -15.67 14.53 -8.72
CA SER A 168 -15.22 15.38 -7.62
C SER A 168 -15.62 14.84 -6.23
N GLU A 169 -16.77 14.20 -6.13
CA GLU A 169 -17.28 13.55 -4.90
C GLU A 169 -16.73 12.12 -4.71
N GLU A 170 -16.00 11.59 -5.68
CA GLU A 170 -15.64 10.17 -5.73
C GLU A 170 -14.22 9.87 -5.22
N ARG A 171 -13.49 10.88 -4.69
CA ARG A 171 -12.11 10.70 -4.18
C ARG A 171 -11.98 9.65 -3.06
N PRO A 172 -12.89 9.58 -2.07
CA PRO A 172 -12.87 8.51 -1.07
C PRO A 172 -13.18 7.15 -1.71
N MET A 173 -14.12 7.12 -2.66
CA MET A 173 -14.48 5.89 -3.37
C MET A 173 -13.32 5.37 -4.21
N LYS A 174 -12.59 6.25 -4.90
CA LYS A 174 -11.37 5.91 -5.63
C LYS A 174 -10.34 5.23 -4.75
N THR A 175 -10.12 5.82 -3.57
CA THR A 175 -9.18 5.30 -2.58
C THR A 175 -9.60 3.92 -2.09
N LYS A 176 -10.87 3.76 -1.75
CA LYS A 176 -11.48 2.48 -1.38
C LYS A 176 -11.29 1.42 -2.47
N ARG A 177 -11.57 1.77 -3.72
CA ARG A 177 -11.40 0.89 -4.89
C ARG A 177 -9.94 0.52 -5.12
N PHE A 178 -9.03 1.48 -4.97
CA PHE A 178 -7.60 1.25 -5.05
C PHE A 178 -7.13 0.22 -4.03
N PHE A 179 -7.43 0.43 -2.75
CA PHE A 179 -6.98 -0.49 -1.70
C PHE A 179 -7.57 -1.90 -1.88
N GLY A 180 -8.87 -2.00 -2.23
CA GLY A 180 -9.50 -3.27 -2.56
C GLY A 180 -8.77 -3.98 -3.71
N HIS A 181 -8.67 -3.31 -4.86
CA HIS A 181 -8.00 -3.87 -6.05
C HIS A 181 -6.53 -4.21 -5.79
N ALA A 182 -5.77 -3.31 -5.17
CA ALA A 182 -4.36 -3.54 -4.90
C ALA A 182 -4.15 -4.74 -3.96
N SER A 183 -4.99 -4.89 -2.93
CA SER A 183 -4.93 -6.03 -2.02
C SER A 183 -5.34 -7.35 -2.67
N ASP A 184 -6.23 -7.31 -3.67
CA ASP A 184 -6.66 -8.47 -4.44
C ASP A 184 -5.63 -8.88 -5.49
N THR A 185 -4.95 -7.92 -6.12
CA THR A 185 -4.03 -8.18 -7.23
C THR A 185 -2.60 -8.44 -6.77
N PHE A 186 -2.10 -7.68 -5.78
CA PHE A 186 -0.71 -7.74 -5.37
C PHE A 186 -0.59 -8.32 -3.96
N ASP A 187 0.44 -9.13 -3.72
CA ASP A 187 0.83 -9.56 -2.38
C ASP A 187 1.94 -8.64 -1.85
N ALA A 188 1.60 -7.78 -0.90
CA ALA A 188 2.51 -6.79 -0.33
C ALA A 188 2.39 -6.68 1.20
N GLU A 189 3.46 -6.24 1.86
CA GLU A 189 3.42 -5.91 3.29
C GLU A 189 2.68 -4.61 3.55
N PHE A 190 2.85 -3.61 2.70
CA PHE A 190 2.22 -2.31 2.83
C PHE A 190 1.45 -1.91 1.58
N TYR A 191 0.25 -1.37 1.76
CA TYR A 191 -0.45 -0.64 0.70
C TYR A 191 -0.48 0.83 1.08
N ALA A 192 0.00 1.70 0.19
CA ALA A 192 0.14 3.13 0.46
C ALA A 192 -0.66 3.96 -0.55
N ARG A 193 -1.40 4.95 -0.06
CA ARG A 193 -1.96 6.03 -0.88
C ARG A 193 -1.10 7.28 -0.75
N ILE A 194 -0.87 7.96 -1.87
CA ILE A 194 -0.28 9.31 -1.91
C ILE A 194 -0.99 10.17 -2.98
N ASN A 195 -0.79 11.49 -2.97
CA ASN A 195 -1.26 12.38 -4.04
C ASN A 195 -0.16 12.66 -5.07
N ASP A 196 -0.55 13.11 -6.27
CA ASP A 196 0.36 13.43 -7.38
C ASP A 196 1.10 14.77 -7.27
N ASP A 197 0.96 15.48 -6.15
CA ASP A 197 1.64 16.74 -5.82
C ASP A 197 2.64 16.58 -4.66
N ILE A 198 3.01 15.35 -4.32
CA ILE A 198 3.93 15.02 -3.23
C ILE A 198 5.26 14.48 -3.77
N TYR A 199 6.35 14.89 -3.14
CA TYR A 199 7.68 14.30 -3.31
C TYR A 199 7.97 13.25 -2.23
N ILE A 200 8.59 12.13 -2.61
CA ILE A 200 8.95 11.06 -1.68
C ILE A 200 10.41 10.68 -1.86
N ASN A 201 11.13 10.58 -0.74
CA ASN A 201 12.41 9.88 -0.70
C ASN A 201 12.14 8.38 -0.53
N VAL A 202 12.31 7.62 -1.61
CA VAL A 202 11.96 6.19 -1.67
C VAL A 202 12.85 5.34 -0.75
N ASP A 203 14.12 5.72 -0.57
CA ASP A 203 15.03 5.03 0.36
C ASP A 203 14.60 5.22 1.81
N ALA A 204 14.30 6.45 2.19
CA ALA A 204 13.82 6.76 3.54
C ALA A 204 12.48 6.06 3.83
N LEU A 205 11.56 6.05 2.85
CA LEU A 205 10.29 5.35 2.96
C LEU A 205 10.49 3.84 3.13
N GLY A 206 11.34 3.23 2.30
CA GLY A 206 11.64 1.80 2.38
C GLY A 206 12.22 1.42 3.74
N GLY A 207 13.16 2.21 4.27
CA GLY A 207 13.73 2.01 5.60
C GLY A 207 12.69 2.12 6.72
N MET A 208 11.84 3.15 6.67
CA MET A 208 10.78 3.36 7.66
C MET A 208 9.73 2.24 7.67
N LEU A 209 9.28 1.78 6.49
CA LEU A 209 8.34 0.66 6.36
C LEU A 209 8.95 -0.64 6.86
N SER A 210 10.21 -0.88 6.52
CA SER A 210 10.97 -2.05 7.00
C SER A 210 11.17 -2.06 8.50
N ALA A 211 11.08 -0.92 9.19
CA ALA A 211 11.14 -0.85 10.65
C ALA A 211 9.79 -1.12 11.35
N HIS A 212 8.68 -1.24 10.59
CA HIS A 212 7.33 -1.45 11.12
C HIS A 212 6.70 -2.76 10.64
N TRP A 213 7.44 -3.60 9.93
CA TRP A 213 6.94 -4.86 9.35
C TRP A 213 6.45 -5.88 10.39
N ASP A 214 7.02 -5.84 11.60
CA ASP A 214 6.74 -6.76 12.71
C ASP A 214 5.48 -6.37 13.50
N LYS A 215 4.94 -5.17 13.25
CA LYS A 215 3.76 -4.65 13.92
C LYS A 215 2.52 -4.93 13.08
N PRO A 216 1.53 -5.68 13.59
CA PRO A 216 0.27 -5.89 12.87
C PRO A 216 -0.59 -4.62 12.91
N ARG A 217 -1.36 -4.37 11.83
CA ARG A 217 -2.40 -3.32 11.75
C ARG A 217 -1.88 -1.89 11.96
N VAL A 218 -0.69 -1.59 11.44
CA VAL A 218 -0.12 -0.23 11.56
C VAL A 218 -0.74 0.68 10.50
N HIS A 219 -1.25 1.83 10.95
CA HIS A 219 -1.56 2.96 10.09
C HIS A 219 -0.47 4.03 10.24
N ILE A 220 0.27 4.31 9.17
CA ILE A 220 1.36 5.31 9.15
C ILE A 220 0.90 6.48 8.28
N GLY A 221 0.88 7.68 8.88
CA GLY A 221 0.48 8.91 8.20
C GLY A 221 0.47 10.10 9.15
N CYS A 222 0.44 11.32 8.58
CA CYS A 222 0.20 12.53 9.37
C CYS A 222 -1.29 12.57 9.77
N MET A 223 -1.61 11.97 10.91
CA MET A 223 -2.95 12.06 11.48
C MET A 223 -3.19 13.48 11.97
N LYS A 224 -4.27 14.12 11.50
CA LYS A 224 -4.83 15.29 12.19
C LYS A 224 -5.81 14.80 13.25
N SER A 225 -5.63 15.24 14.49
CA SER A 225 -6.60 15.06 15.56
C SER A 225 -7.83 15.94 15.34
N GLY A 226 -9.02 15.40 15.55
CA GLY A 226 -10.30 16.11 15.48
C GLY A 226 -11.50 15.16 15.53
N GLU A 227 -12.67 15.66 15.92
CA GLU A 227 -13.89 14.87 15.99
C GLU A 227 -14.35 14.41 14.60
N VAL A 228 -14.76 13.14 14.51
CA VAL A 228 -15.34 12.55 13.30
C VAL A 228 -16.86 12.60 13.47
N PHE A 229 -17.52 13.56 12.82
CA PHE A 229 -18.97 13.73 12.92
C PHE A 229 -19.74 12.71 12.07
N SER A 230 -20.07 11.53 12.58
CA SER A 230 -20.98 10.62 11.87
C SER A 230 -22.38 11.23 11.71
N ALA A 231 -22.82 11.50 10.48
CA ALA A 231 -24.22 11.81 10.21
C ALA A 231 -25.06 10.55 10.50
N SER A 232 -25.92 10.67 11.50
CA SER A 232 -27.01 9.74 11.84
C SER A 232 -28.11 9.74 10.78
#